data_AF-A0A0S8JQY7-F1
#
_entry.id   AF-A0A0S8JQY7-F1
#
_cell.length_a   1.000
_cell.length_b   1.000
_cell.length_c   1.000
_cell.angle_alpha   90.00
_cell.angle_beta   90.00
_cell.angle_gamma   90.00
#
_symmetry.space_group_name_H-M   'P 1'
#
loop_
_entity.id
_entity.type
_entity.pdbx_description
1 polymer ?
#
loop_
_entity_poly.entity_id
_entity_poly.type
_entity_poly.pdbx_seq_one_letter_code
_entity_poly.pdbx_strand_id
1 'polypeptide(L)'
;EIEGLRRMAEPIGGVRTGPYRFEIDGKKFLLNHVPLSDEQLAAERSRSDFVIVGHTHIVEHRRLGDLSIINPGELCGWLKGRATFAILNVASGELDLVDL
;
A
#
# COMPACT_ATOMS: atom_id res chain seq x y z
N GLU A 1 -11.84 6.68 20.66
CA GLU A 1 -11.79 5.72 19.54
C GLU A 1 -10.40 5.46 18.94
N ILE A 2 -9.52 6.46 18.81
CA ILE A 2 -8.19 6.26 18.16
C ILE A 2 -7.17 5.50 19.04
N GLU A 3 -7.28 5.58 20.37
CA GLU A 3 -6.28 5.01 21.29
C GLU A 3 -6.19 3.48 21.23
N GLY A 4 -7.33 2.80 21.14
CA GLY A 4 -7.37 1.34 21.05
C GLY A 4 -6.66 0.83 19.79
N LEU A 5 -6.93 1.45 18.65
CA LEU A 5 -6.28 1.09 17.38
C LEU A 5 -4.77 1.34 17.44
N ARG A 6 -4.33 2.49 17.95
CA ARG A 6 -2.91 2.81 18.09
C ARG A 6 -2.19 1.79 18.95
N ARG A 7 -2.75 1.47 20.13
CA ARG A 7 -2.18 0.48 21.04
C ARG A 7 -2.05 -0.91 20.39
N MET A 8 -3.06 -1.33 19.63
CA MET A 8 -3.06 -2.64 18.95
C MET A 8 -2.05 -2.68 17.79
N ALA A 9 -1.85 -1.57 17.09
CA ALA A 9 -0.92 -1.49 15.96
C ALA A 9 0.55 -1.33 16.39
N GLU A 10 0.82 -0.83 17.60
CA GLU A 10 2.18 -0.51 18.05
C GLU A 10 3.21 -1.65 17.88
N PRO A 11 2.90 -2.92 18.22
CA PRO A 11 3.85 -4.03 18.07
C PRO A 11 4.21 -4.36 16.61
N ILE A 12 3.40 -3.91 15.64
CA ILE A 12 3.57 -4.19 14.21
C ILE A 12 3.95 -2.95 13.40
N GLY A 13 4.40 -1.88 14.06
CA GLY A 13 4.88 -0.64 13.43
C GLY A 13 4.03 0.60 13.71
N GLY A 14 2.87 0.44 14.34
CA GLY A 14 1.98 1.53 14.75
C GLY A 14 1.21 2.17 13.60
N VAL A 15 0.39 3.18 13.94
CA VAL A 15 -0.36 3.97 12.95
C VAL A 15 0.46 5.19 12.53
N ARG A 16 0.50 5.50 11.24
CA ARG A 16 1.14 6.70 10.70
C ARG A 16 0.12 7.56 9.97
N THR A 17 0.27 8.88 10.08
CA THR A 17 -0.53 9.81 9.27
C THR A 17 -0.03 9.76 7.83
N GLY A 18 -0.93 9.51 6.88
CA GLY A 18 -0.62 9.57 5.46
C GLY A 18 -0.53 11.02 4.95
N PRO A 19 0.19 11.29 3.84
CA PRO A 19 1.07 10.35 3.13
C PRO A 19 2.33 10.04 3.95
N TYR A 20 2.67 8.76 4.06
CA TYR A 20 3.84 8.30 4.82
C TYR A 20 4.91 7.75 3.87
N ARG A 21 6.14 8.26 4.01
CA ARG A 21 7.30 7.83 3.21
C ARG A 21 8.28 7.08 4.07
N PHE A 22 8.81 6.00 3.52
CA PHE A 22 9.82 5.18 4.16
C PHE A 22 10.66 4.45 3.11
N GLU A 23 11.73 3.82 3.56
CA GLU A 23 12.67 3.09 2.72
C GLU A 23 12.94 1.71 3.33
N ILE A 24 12.97 0.68 2.48
CA ILE A 24 13.36 -0.70 2.84
C ILE A 24 14.31 -1.18 1.75
N ASP A 25 15.47 -1.70 2.13
CA ASP A 25 16.49 -2.23 1.20
C ASP A 25 16.83 -1.28 0.03
N GLY A 26 16.88 0.04 0.31
CA GLY A 26 17.16 1.07 -0.69
C GLY A 26 16.00 1.40 -1.63
N LYS A 27 14.84 0.76 -1.48
CA LYS A 27 13.61 1.02 -2.25
C LYS A 27 12.72 2.01 -1.51
N LYS A 28 12.23 3.00 -2.22
CA LYS A 28 11.44 4.11 -1.68
C LYS A 28 9.95 3.83 -1.79
N PHE A 29 9.25 4.00 -0.69
CA PHE A 29 7.82 3.74 -0.58
C PHE A 29 7.04 5.01 -0.27
N LEU A 30 5.87 5.11 -0.88
CA LEU A 30 4.80 6.02 -0.48
C LEU A 30 3.58 5.19 -0.06
N LEU A 31 3.21 5.27 1.21
CA LEU A 31 1.97 4.70 1.74
C LEU A 31 0.94 5.81 1.93
N ASN A 32 -0.23 5.66 1.30
CA ASN A 32 -1.35 6.58 1.47
C ASN A 32 -2.66 5.82 1.45
N HIS A 33 -3.62 6.12 2.32
CA HIS A 33 -4.87 5.35 2.33
C HIS A 33 -5.71 5.60 1.06
N VAL A 34 -5.82 6.87 0.65
CA VAL A 34 -6.62 7.28 -0.50
C VAL A 34 -5.80 7.20 -1.80
N PRO A 35 -6.38 6.73 -2.92
CA PRO A 35 -5.72 6.76 -4.22
C PRO A 35 -5.25 8.16 -4.61
N LEU A 36 -4.11 8.22 -5.27
CA LEU A 36 -3.55 9.46 -5.81
C LEU A 36 -4.14 9.73 -7.20
N SER A 37 -4.27 11.02 -7.56
CA SER A 37 -4.61 11.40 -8.94
C SER A 37 -3.48 11.02 -9.91
N ASP A 38 -3.76 11.02 -11.21
CA ASP A 38 -2.76 10.70 -12.22
C ASP A 38 -1.60 11.70 -12.23
N GLU A 39 -1.87 12.99 -11.96
CA GLU A 39 -0.84 14.02 -11.83
C GLU A 39 0.06 13.76 -10.60
N GLN A 40 -0.53 13.34 -9.49
CA GLN A 40 0.21 12.99 -8.29
C GLN A 40 1.06 11.73 -8.51
N LEU A 41 0.53 10.70 -9.17
CA LEU A 41 1.28 9.50 -9.53
C LEU A 41 2.43 9.82 -10.49
N ALA A 42 2.21 10.71 -11.46
CA ALA A 42 3.26 11.16 -12.37
C ALA A 42 4.41 11.83 -11.61
N ALA A 43 4.10 12.68 -10.61
CA ALA A 43 5.10 13.32 -9.77
C ALA A 43 5.87 12.32 -8.87
N GLU A 44 5.28 11.17 -8.55
CA GLU A 44 5.92 10.14 -7.71
C GLU A 44 6.90 9.25 -8.46
N ARG A 45 6.86 9.22 -9.80
CA ARG A 45 7.76 8.38 -10.60
C ARG A 45 9.25 8.62 -10.35
N SER A 46 9.63 9.82 -9.92
CA SER A 46 11.02 10.18 -9.61
C SER A 46 11.36 10.11 -8.12
N ARG A 47 10.38 9.77 -7.27
CA ARG A 47 10.47 9.87 -5.81
C ARG A 47 10.28 8.54 -5.09
N SER A 48 9.58 7.61 -5.72
CA SER A 48 9.16 6.35 -5.13
C SER A 48 9.36 5.21 -6.13
N ASP A 49 9.74 4.04 -5.63
CA ASP A 49 9.70 2.78 -6.40
C ASP A 49 8.30 2.15 -6.29
N PHE A 50 7.67 2.30 -5.11
CA PHE A 50 6.37 1.71 -4.79
C PHE A 50 5.40 2.75 -4.20
N VAL A 51 4.16 2.74 -4.67
CA VAL A 51 3.03 3.43 -4.05
C VAL A 51 2.04 2.38 -3.56
N ILE A 52 1.71 2.41 -2.27
CA ILE A 52 0.73 1.52 -1.66
C ILE A 52 -0.49 2.35 -1.28
N VAL A 53 -1.65 1.95 -1.80
CA VAL A 53 -2.96 2.57 -1.54
C VAL A 53 -3.98 1.58 -0.99
N GLY A 54 -5.10 2.09 -0.51
CA GLY A 54 -6.24 1.30 -0.08
C GLY A 54 -7.56 1.96 -0.48
N HIS A 55 -8.49 2.06 0.47
CA HIS A 55 -9.75 2.81 0.39
C HIS A 55 -10.82 2.28 -0.58
N THR A 56 -10.45 1.75 -1.74
CA THR A 56 -11.43 1.26 -2.73
C THR A 56 -11.88 -0.18 -2.49
N HIS A 57 -11.12 -0.93 -1.68
CA HIS A 57 -11.29 -2.37 -1.43
C HIS A 57 -11.11 -3.25 -2.68
N ILE A 58 -10.63 -2.67 -3.79
CA ILE A 58 -10.42 -3.36 -5.07
C ILE A 58 -8.94 -3.62 -5.22
N VAL A 59 -8.59 -4.88 -5.45
CA VAL A 59 -7.22 -5.30 -5.75
C VAL A 59 -6.74 -4.58 -7.00
N GLU A 60 -5.56 -3.98 -6.91
CA GLU A 60 -4.88 -3.31 -8.01
C GLU A 60 -3.39 -3.58 -7.92
N HIS A 61 -2.80 -4.03 -9.03
CA HIS A 61 -1.36 -4.00 -9.20
C HIS A 61 -1.07 -3.54 -10.61
N ARG A 62 -0.57 -2.31 -10.75
CA ARG A 62 -0.22 -1.73 -12.04
C ARG A 62 1.08 -0.97 -11.96
N ARG A 63 1.63 -0.64 -13.13
CA ARG A 63 2.84 0.16 -13.25
C ARG A 63 2.60 1.45 -14.01
N LEU A 64 3.31 2.50 -13.62
CA LEU A 64 3.42 3.76 -14.35
C LEU A 64 4.91 4.02 -14.65
N GLY A 65 5.41 3.45 -15.75
CA GLY A 65 6.85 3.31 -15.95
C GLY A 65 7.43 2.33 -14.92
N ASP A 66 8.45 2.77 -14.19
CA ASP A 66 9.10 1.96 -13.15
C ASP A 66 8.38 2.03 -11.79
N LEU A 67 7.42 2.94 -11.64
CA LEU A 67 6.62 3.08 -10.43
C LEU A 67 5.60 1.94 -10.32
N SER A 68 5.69 1.13 -9.27
CA SER A 68 4.69 0.09 -8.97
C SER A 68 3.60 0.63 -8.04
N ILE A 69 2.35 0.51 -8.44
CA ILE A 69 1.18 0.98 -7.70
C ILE A 69 0.39 -0.24 -7.23
N ILE A 70 0.16 -0.33 -5.92
CA ILE A 70 -0.37 -1.52 -5.26
C ILE A 70 -1.56 -1.13 -4.39
N ASN A 71 -2.69 -1.79 -4.60
CA ASN A 71 -3.81 -1.84 -3.68
C ASN A 71 -4.07 -3.31 -3.35
N PRO A 72 -3.87 -3.77 -2.11
CA PRO A 72 -4.05 -5.17 -1.76
C PRO A 72 -5.54 -5.59 -1.72
N GLY A 73 -6.48 -4.65 -1.88
CA GLY A 73 -7.90 -4.91 -1.74
C GLY A 73 -8.36 -4.73 -0.29
N GLU A 74 -9.20 -5.66 0.19
CA GLU A 74 -9.70 -5.66 1.57
C GLU A 74 -9.35 -6.97 2.27
N LEU A 75 -8.87 -6.87 3.51
CA LEU A 75 -8.56 -8.05 4.30
C LEU A 75 -9.84 -8.71 4.86
N CYS A 76 -10.89 -7.92 5.12
CA CYS A 76 -12.12 -8.42 5.76
C CYS A 76 -13.09 -9.12 4.80
N GLY A 77 -12.99 -8.87 3.49
CA GLY A 77 -13.90 -9.44 2.49
C GLY A 77 -15.35 -8.92 2.57
N TRP A 78 -15.63 -7.82 3.28
CA TRP A 78 -17.01 -7.38 3.54
C TRP A 78 -17.67 -6.63 2.39
N LEU A 79 -16.94 -5.77 1.67
CA LEU A 79 -17.55 -4.88 0.67
C LEU A 79 -17.51 -5.47 -0.74
N LYS A 80 -16.47 -6.25 -1.05
CA LYS A 80 -16.21 -6.85 -2.35
C LYS A 80 -16.32 -8.38 -2.33
N GLY A 81 -16.48 -8.98 -1.16
CA GLY A 81 -16.67 -10.43 -1.02
C GLY A 81 -15.38 -11.23 -1.25
N ARG A 82 -14.22 -10.56 -1.24
CA ARG A 82 -12.92 -11.18 -1.51
C ARG A 82 -11.89 -10.68 -0.49
N ALA A 83 -11.56 -11.54 0.46
CA ALA A 83 -10.58 -11.24 1.50
C ALA A 83 -9.16 -11.49 0.97
N THR A 84 -8.36 -10.43 0.86
CA THR A 84 -7.03 -10.47 0.23
C THR A 84 -5.99 -9.66 0.98
N PHE A 85 -4.73 -10.08 0.86
CA PHE A 85 -3.55 -9.29 1.21
C PHE A 85 -2.42 -9.54 0.20
N ALA A 86 -1.39 -8.69 0.23
CA ALA A 86 -0.25 -8.80 -0.69
C ALA A 86 1.07 -8.96 0.07
N ILE A 87 1.96 -9.80 -0.46
CA ILE A 87 3.35 -9.95 -0.03
C ILE A 87 4.24 -9.42 -1.15
N LEU A 88 5.08 -8.43 -0.83
CA LEU A 88 6.01 -7.84 -1.77
C LEU A 88 7.44 -8.31 -1.46
N ASN A 89 8.08 -8.95 -2.43
CA ASN A 89 9.53 -9.12 -2.41
C ASN A 89 10.18 -7.81 -2.85
N VAL A 90 10.76 -7.06 -1.90
CA VAL A 90 11.31 -5.72 -2.15
C VAL A 90 12.48 -5.75 -3.15
N ALA A 91 13.30 -6.81 -3.14
CA ALA A 91 14.47 -6.93 -3.99
C ALA A 91 14.10 -7.21 -5.45
N SER A 92 13.15 -8.13 -5.70
CA SER A 92 12.72 -8.48 -7.06
C SER A 92 11.58 -7.59 -7.59
N GLY A 93 10.81 -6.96 -6.69
CA GLY A 93 9.56 -6.25 -7.01
C GLY A 93 8.40 -7.18 -7.33
N GLU A 94 8.54 -8.49 -7.07
CA GLU A 94 7.48 -9.48 -7.24
C GLU A 94 6.42 -9.34 -6.15
N LEU A 95 5.15 -9.34 -6.57
CA LEU A 95 4.00 -9.18 -5.69
C LEU A 95 3.14 -10.43 -5.74
N ASP A 96 3.04 -11.12 -4.60
CA ASP A 96 2.13 -12.23 -4.42
C ASP A 96 0.84 -11.75 -3.76
N LEU A 97 -0.29 -11.94 -4.45
CA LEU A 97 -1.60 -11.70 -3.88
C LEU A 97 -2.15 -12.99 -3.28
N VAL A 98 -2.55 -12.94 -2.02
CA VAL A 98 -3.05 -14.08 -1.26
C VAL A 98 -4.52 -13.86 -0.92
N ASP A 99 -5.36 -14.84 -1.27
CA ASP A 99 -6.77 -14.93 -0.85
C ASP A 99 -6.87 -15.70 0.49
N LEU A 100 -7.78 -15.26 1.37
CA LEU A 100 -8.08 -15.88 2.66
C LEU A 100 -9.30 -16.82 2.62
#